data_AF-A0A1V5ZIR2-F1
#
_entry.id   AF-A0A1V5ZIR2-F1
#
_cell.length_a   1.000
_cell.length_b   1.000
_cell.length_c   1.000
_cell.angle_alpha   90.00
_cell.angle_beta   90.00
_cell.angle_gamma   90.00
#
_symmetry.space_group_name_H-M   'P 1'
#
loop_
_entity.id
_entity.type
_entity.pdbx_description
1 polymer ?
#
loop_
_entity_poly.entity_id
_entity_poly.type
_entity_poly.pdbx_seq_one_letter_code
_entity_poly.pdbx_strand_id
1 'polypeptide(L)'
;MNIPTPVKLADLKEGKLYFVEENIYPEKTIHILKIEKTQLESNLKKQIEYSYSLLENYSLFSDITDFNKTFSFHSSFYDFFESHMLRRDLTTSFSFYEFDEEWFLKNKQKMLHMLYYYSKKSFPEIFQEIEKEKI
;
A
#
# COMPACT_ATOMS: atom_id res chain seq x y z
N MET A 1 12.69 13.66 4.28
CA MET A 1 12.18 12.85 3.15
C MET A 1 11.32 13.73 2.26
N ASN A 2 11.27 13.46 0.96
CA ASN A 2 10.28 14.07 0.08
C ASN A 2 8.91 13.43 0.33
N ILE A 3 7.84 14.16 0.01
CA ILE A 3 6.46 13.65 0.08
C ILE A 3 6.35 12.39 -0.77
N PRO A 4 5.81 11.27 -0.24
CA PRO A 4 5.66 10.03 -0.99
C PRO A 4 4.84 10.24 -2.26
N THR A 5 5.35 9.76 -3.38
CA THR A 5 4.65 9.71 -4.67
C THR A 5 4.26 8.28 -4.99
N PRO A 6 3.13 8.04 -5.69
CA PRO A 6 2.76 6.71 -6.10
C PRO A 6 3.84 6.05 -6.98
N VAL A 7 4.18 4.81 -6.65
CA VAL A 7 5.07 3.95 -7.43
C VAL A 7 4.33 3.48 -8.68
N LYS A 8 5.00 3.46 -9.83
CA LYS A 8 4.41 2.89 -11.04
C LYS A 8 4.26 1.39 -10.87
N LEU A 9 3.17 0.81 -11.38
CA LEU A 9 2.92 -0.62 -11.26
C LEU A 9 4.05 -1.44 -11.91
N ALA A 10 4.59 -0.96 -13.04
CA ALA A 10 5.70 -1.60 -13.73
C ALA A 10 7.01 -1.63 -12.92
N ASP A 11 7.14 -0.78 -11.90
CA ASP A 11 8.33 -0.67 -11.04
C ASP A 11 8.19 -1.48 -9.74
N LEU A 12 7.06 -2.17 -9.53
CA LEU A 12 6.87 -3.06 -8.38
C LEU A 12 7.79 -4.27 -8.48
N LYS A 13 8.56 -4.53 -7.42
CA LYS A 13 9.58 -5.59 -7.38
C LYS A 13 9.15 -6.72 -6.47
N GLU A 14 9.37 -7.95 -6.94
CA GLU A 14 9.17 -9.17 -6.14
C GLU A 14 10.02 -9.14 -4.86
N GLY A 15 9.45 -9.63 -3.76
CA GLY A 15 10.04 -9.62 -2.43
C GLY A 15 10.08 -8.26 -1.72
N LYS A 16 9.63 -7.17 -2.35
CA LYS A 16 9.63 -5.83 -1.74
C LYS A 16 8.29 -5.49 -1.07
N LEU A 17 8.40 -4.72 0.00
CA LEU A 17 7.28 -4.15 0.74
C LEU A 17 6.89 -2.78 0.18
N TYR A 18 5.59 -2.50 0.21
CA TYR A 18 5.00 -1.24 -0.20
C TYR A 18 3.89 -0.86 0.78
N PHE A 19 3.77 0.43 1.07
CA PHE A 19 2.50 0.94 1.59
C PHE A 19 1.48 0.92 0.47
N VAL A 20 0.26 0.51 0.79
CA VAL A 20 -0.85 0.53 -0.17
C VAL A 20 -2.00 1.28 0.42
N GLU A 21 -2.36 2.38 -0.22
CA GLU A 21 -3.60 3.09 0.05
C GLU A 21 -4.72 2.42 -0.74
N GLU A 22 -5.67 1.84 0.00
CA GLU A 22 -6.94 1.34 -0.50
C GLU A 22 -8.00 2.42 -0.26
N ASN A 23 -8.61 2.91 -1.34
CA ASN A 23 -9.59 3.98 -1.30
C ASN A 23 -10.97 3.42 -1.66
N ILE A 24 -11.84 3.32 -0.67
CA ILE A 24 -13.25 2.92 -0.78
C ILE A 24 -14.07 4.13 -0.35
N TYR A 25 -14.43 5.01 -1.28
CA TYR A 25 -15.08 6.28 -0.92
C TYR A 25 -16.25 6.08 0.06
N PRO A 26 -16.29 6.78 1.21
CA PRO A 26 -15.44 7.91 1.61
C PRO A 26 -14.21 7.55 2.48
N GLU A 27 -13.93 6.25 2.67
CA GLU A 27 -12.91 5.72 3.56
C GLU A 27 -11.60 5.43 2.83
N LYS A 28 -10.49 5.64 3.52
CA LYS A 28 -9.16 5.23 3.09
C LYS A 28 -8.54 4.35 4.14
N THR A 29 -8.01 3.23 3.70
CA THR A 29 -7.23 2.31 4.54
C THR A 29 -5.83 2.23 3.98
N ILE A 30 -4.85 2.05 4.86
CA ILE A 30 -3.46 1.84 4.46
C ILE A 30 -3.01 0.49 5.00
N HIS A 31 -2.41 -0.30 4.12
CA HIS A 31 -1.86 -1.62 4.43
C HIS A 31 -0.38 -1.68 4.06
N ILE A 32 0.30 -2.73 4.50
CA ILE A 32 1.64 -3.08 4.01
C ILE A 32 1.49 -4.34 3.17
N LEU A 33 1.87 -4.27 1.90
CA LEU A 33 1.87 -5.41 0.99
C LEU A 33 3.30 -5.80 0.65
N LYS A 34 3.57 -7.10 0.67
CA LYS A 34 4.74 -7.70 0.05
C LYS A 34 4.36 -8.22 -1.33
N ILE A 35 5.06 -7.76 -2.35
CA ILE A 35 4.84 -8.26 -3.71
C ILE A 35 5.51 -9.62 -3.83
N GLU A 36 4.74 -10.65 -4.13
CA GLU A 36 5.25 -12.00 -4.34
C GLU A 36 5.62 -12.22 -5.80
N LYS A 37 4.78 -11.71 -6.71
CA LYS A 37 4.96 -11.89 -8.16
C LYS A 37 4.24 -10.81 -8.95
N THR A 38 4.82 -10.37 -10.06
CA THR A 38 4.15 -9.46 -11.01
C THR A 38 4.12 -10.05 -12.42
N GLN A 39 2.99 -9.88 -13.09
CA GLN A 39 2.83 -10.20 -14.50
C GLN A 39 2.08 -9.03 -15.16
N LEU A 40 2.81 -8.02 -15.61
CA LEU A 40 2.23 -6.77 -16.14
C LEU A 40 2.41 -6.57 -17.64
N GLU A 41 3.33 -7.32 -18.26
CA GLU A 41 3.65 -7.23 -19.70
C GLU A 41 2.57 -7.82 -20.61
N SER A 42 1.71 -8.70 -20.09
CA SER A 42 0.60 -9.27 -20.86
C SER A 42 -0.58 -8.31 -20.92
N ASN A 43 -0.99 -7.91 -22.13
CA ASN A 43 -2.21 -7.10 -22.31
C ASN A 43 -3.51 -7.84 -21.94
N LEU A 44 -3.49 -9.17 -21.84
CA LEU A 44 -4.69 -9.97 -21.63
C LEU A 44 -4.83 -10.51 -20.19
N LYS A 45 -3.71 -10.76 -19.52
CA LYS A 45 -3.68 -11.36 -18.17
C LYS A 45 -2.68 -10.63 -17.31
N LYS A 46 -3.08 -9.47 -16.80
CA LYS A 46 -2.29 -8.74 -15.81
C LYS A 46 -2.60 -9.27 -14.42
N GLN A 47 -1.56 -9.52 -13.63
CA GLN A 47 -1.69 -10.02 -12.27
C GLN A 47 -0.59 -9.46 -11.37
N ILE A 48 -0.94 -9.17 -10.13
CA ILE A 48 0.00 -8.92 -9.03
C ILE A 48 -0.39 -9.87 -7.90
N GLU A 49 0.50 -10.78 -7.54
CA GLU A 49 0.38 -11.63 -6.36
C GLU A 49 1.09 -10.95 -5.19
N TYR A 50 0.45 -10.97 -4.03
CA TYR A 50 0.94 -10.29 -2.85
C TYR A 50 0.53 -11.03 -1.58
N SER A 51 1.30 -10.83 -0.52
CA SER A 51 0.84 -11.05 0.85
C SER A 51 0.68 -9.69 1.52
N TYR A 52 -0.15 -9.59 2.56
CA TYR A 52 -0.37 -8.32 3.25
C TYR A 52 -0.33 -8.47 4.78
N SER A 53 0.02 -7.38 5.44
CA SER A 53 -0.08 -7.20 6.89
C SER A 53 -0.80 -5.89 7.18
N LEU A 54 -1.63 -5.91 8.23
CA LEU A 54 -2.20 -4.69 8.79
C LEU A 54 -1.09 -3.88 9.47
N LEU A 55 -1.16 -2.55 9.37
CA LEU A 55 -0.16 -1.65 9.98
C LEU A 55 0.05 -1.92 11.47
N GLU A 56 -1.03 -2.21 12.20
CA GLU A 56 -1.01 -2.50 13.63
C GLU A 56 -0.21 -3.76 13.98
N ASN A 57 -0.19 -4.74 13.08
CA ASN A 57 0.50 -6.02 13.29
C ASN A 57 1.97 -5.95 12.88
N TYR A 58 2.30 -5.12 11.89
CA TYR A 58 3.65 -5.05 11.35
C TYR A 58 4.72 -4.68 12.39
N SER A 59 5.81 -5.44 12.41
CA SER A 59 6.94 -5.42 13.33
C SER A 59 8.20 -5.90 12.59
N LEU A 60 9.36 -5.79 13.25
CA LEU A 60 10.64 -6.29 12.71
C LEU A 60 10.64 -7.80 12.39
N PHE A 61 9.71 -8.58 12.94
CA PHE A 61 9.61 -10.03 12.71
C PHE A 61 8.42 -10.42 11.82
N SER A 62 7.75 -9.44 11.21
CA SER A 62 6.49 -9.65 10.51
C SER A 62 6.59 -10.49 9.26
N ASP A 63 7.77 -10.57 8.65
CA ASP A 63 8.06 -11.49 7.54
C ASP A 63 7.75 -12.95 7.87
N ILE A 64 7.72 -13.32 9.16
CA ILE A 64 7.46 -14.70 9.61
C ILE A 64 6.01 -14.88 10.07
N THR A 65 5.40 -13.86 10.68
CA THR A 65 4.12 -14.01 11.39
C THR A 65 2.92 -13.45 10.64
N ASP A 66 3.12 -12.40 9.84
CA ASP A 66 1.99 -11.57 9.36
C ASP A 66 1.67 -11.83 7.89
N PHE A 67 2.66 -12.23 7.09
CA PHE A 67 2.52 -12.46 5.65
C PHE A 67 2.24 -13.93 5.32
N ASN A 68 1.29 -14.55 6.02
CA ASN A 68 1.04 -16.00 5.94
C ASN A 68 0.06 -16.43 4.82
N LYS A 69 -0.54 -15.48 4.11
CA LYS A 69 -1.50 -15.72 3.03
C LYS A 69 -1.17 -14.89 1.80
N THR A 70 -1.28 -15.52 0.64
CA THR A 70 -1.10 -14.89 -0.67
C THR A 70 -2.47 -14.61 -1.30
N PHE A 71 -2.58 -13.44 -1.89
CA PHE A 71 -3.73 -12.91 -2.61
C PHE A 71 -3.29 -12.45 -3.99
N SER A 72 -4.25 -12.12 -4.86
CA SER A 72 -3.94 -11.66 -6.20
C SER A 72 -4.89 -10.56 -6.68
N PHE A 73 -4.33 -9.49 -7.23
CA PHE A 73 -5.06 -8.60 -8.12
C PHE A 73 -4.99 -9.17 -9.54
N HIS A 74 -6.13 -9.39 -10.18
CA HIS A 74 -6.19 -9.98 -11.53
C HIS A 74 -7.00 -9.11 -12.47
N SER A 75 -6.61 -9.04 -13.75
CA SER A 75 -7.24 -8.20 -14.78
C SER A 75 -8.71 -8.54 -15.08
N SER A 76 -9.23 -9.65 -14.55
CA SER A 76 -10.67 -9.94 -14.60
C SER A 76 -11.48 -9.05 -13.67
N PHE A 77 -10.89 -8.57 -12.57
CA PHE A 77 -11.56 -7.78 -11.54
C PHE A 77 -11.05 -6.34 -11.44
N TYR A 78 -9.83 -6.09 -11.94
CA TYR A 78 -9.16 -4.80 -11.81
C TYR A 78 -8.66 -4.29 -13.16
N ASP A 79 -8.75 -2.98 -13.36
CA ASP A 79 -8.07 -2.26 -14.42
C ASP A 79 -6.74 -1.71 -13.87
N PHE A 80 -5.67 -1.90 -14.65
CA PHE A 80 -4.30 -1.58 -14.26
C PHE A 80 -3.85 -0.33 -15.02
N PHE A 81 -3.70 0.78 -14.30
CA PHE A 81 -3.16 2.04 -14.82
C PHE A 81 -1.66 2.14 -14.55
N GLU A 82 -1.04 3.26 -14.92
CA GLU A 82 0.41 3.45 -14.74
C GLU A 82 0.84 3.36 -13.27
N SER A 83 0.11 4.01 -12.36
CA SER A 83 0.50 4.16 -10.94
C SER A 83 -0.54 3.67 -9.93
N HIS A 84 -1.66 3.14 -10.40
CA HIS A 84 -2.73 2.67 -9.53
C HIS A 84 -3.55 1.58 -10.22
N MET A 85 -4.33 0.86 -9.42
CA MET A 85 -5.35 -0.07 -9.91
C MET A 85 -6.73 0.42 -9.51
N LEU A 86 -7.73 0.09 -10.32
CA LEU A 86 -9.13 0.37 -10.03
C LEU A 86 -9.93 -0.93 -10.16
N ARG A 87 -10.71 -1.26 -9.14
CA ARG A 87 -11.67 -2.35 -9.22
C ARG A 87 -12.74 -1.99 -10.26
N ARG A 88 -13.15 -2.94 -11.10
CA ARG A 88 -14.04 -2.68 -12.25
C ARG A 88 -15.45 -2.22 -11.90
N ASP A 89 -15.90 -2.48 -10.66
CA ASP A 89 -17.15 -1.91 -10.14
C ASP A 89 -16.99 -0.44 -9.69
N LEU A 90 -15.80 0.14 -9.87
CA LEU A 90 -15.43 1.53 -9.56
C LEU A 90 -15.53 1.86 -8.06
N THR A 91 -15.62 0.86 -7.20
CA THR A 91 -15.80 1.05 -5.76
C THR A 91 -14.50 1.18 -4.98
N THR A 92 -13.39 0.72 -5.54
CA THR A 92 -12.11 0.64 -4.82
C THR A 92 -10.94 0.92 -5.74
N SER A 93 -10.05 1.82 -5.34
CA SER A 93 -8.76 2.03 -5.99
C SER A 93 -7.59 1.74 -5.06
N PHE A 94 -6.46 1.36 -5.64
CA PHE A 94 -5.24 0.99 -4.93
C PHE A 94 -4.06 1.77 -5.48
N SER A 95 -3.37 2.52 -4.62
CA SER A 95 -2.13 3.23 -4.94
C SER A 95 -0.98 2.71 -4.08
N PHE A 96 0.18 2.51 -4.68
CA PHE A 96 1.36 1.93 -4.02
C PHE A 96 2.38 3.01 -3.72
N TYR A 97 3.04 2.94 -2.57
CA TYR A 97 4.11 3.85 -2.16
C TYR A 97 5.29 3.06 -1.61
N GLU A 98 6.49 3.60 -1.75
CA GLU A 98 7.70 2.97 -1.19
C GLU A 98 7.56 2.77 0.32
N PHE A 99 7.92 1.58 0.81
CA PHE A 99 7.94 1.27 2.23
C PHE A 99 9.33 1.51 2.81
N ASP A 100 9.45 2.55 3.63
CA ASP A 100 10.62 2.82 4.48
C ASP A 100 10.35 2.23 5.87
N GLU A 101 10.96 1.07 6.15
CA GLU A 101 10.75 0.32 7.39
C GLU A 101 11.20 1.09 8.63
N GLU A 102 12.38 1.72 8.59
CA GLU A 102 12.91 2.48 9.71
C GLU A 102 12.02 3.68 10.04
N TRP A 103 11.61 4.42 9.00
CA TRP A 103 10.67 5.52 9.16
C TRP A 103 9.33 5.02 9.70
N PHE A 104 8.80 3.92 9.17
CA PHE A 104 7.52 3.37 9.62
C PHE A 104 7.58 2.99 11.09
N LEU A 105 8.56 2.21 11.51
CA LEU A 105 8.69 1.74 12.89
C LEU A 105 8.82 2.91 13.88
N LYS A 106 9.55 3.97 13.50
CA LYS A 106 9.66 5.19 14.32
C LYS A 106 8.35 5.96 14.45
N ASN A 107 7.48 5.92 13.44
CA ASN A 107 6.27 6.74 13.36
C ASN A 107 4.95 5.96 13.44
N LYS A 108 5.00 4.63 13.59
CA LYS A 108 3.87 3.71 13.52
C LYS A 108 2.70 4.15 14.41
N GLN A 109 2.96 4.50 15.67
CA GLN A 109 1.91 4.90 16.60
C GLN A 109 1.20 6.19 16.16
N LYS A 110 1.94 7.17 15.62
CA LYS A 110 1.35 8.40 15.08
C LYS A 110 0.50 8.11 13.84
N MET A 111 0.99 7.25 12.96
CA MET A 111 0.27 6.84 11.76
C MET A 111 -1.04 6.12 12.08
N LEU A 112 -1.01 5.17 13.03
CA LEU A 112 -2.21 4.47 13.51
C LEU A 112 -3.21 5.43 14.15
N HIS A 113 -2.73 6.37 14.97
CA HIS A 113 -3.57 7.41 15.56
C HIS A 113 -4.23 8.26 14.48
N MET A 114 -3.47 8.75 13.48
CA MET A 114 -4.02 9.56 12.41
C MET A 114 -5.04 8.80 11.56
N LEU A 115 -4.82 7.53 11.27
CA LEU A 115 -5.78 6.71 10.52
C LEU A 115 -7.09 6.49 11.27
N TYR A 116 -7.01 6.29 12.59
CA TYR A 116 -8.19 6.11 13.43
C TYR A 116 -9.07 7.38 13.49
N TYR A 117 -8.45 8.56 13.60
CA TYR A 117 -9.19 9.84 13.74
C TYR A 117 -9.47 10.56 12.40
N TYR A 118 -8.65 10.33 11.38
CA TYR A 118 -8.67 11.04 10.10
C TYR A 118 -8.71 10.09 8.90
N SER A 119 -9.65 9.14 8.90
CA SER A 119 -9.83 8.11 7.87
C SER A 119 -10.05 8.61 6.42
N LYS A 120 -10.07 9.93 6.20
CA LYS A 120 -10.20 10.57 4.89
C LYS A 120 -8.87 11.07 4.31
N LYS A 121 -7.81 11.18 5.13
CA LYS A 121 -6.51 11.67 4.67
C LYS A 121 -5.81 10.58 3.86
N SER A 122 -5.18 11.01 2.77
CA SER A 122 -4.30 10.17 1.97
C SER A 122 -2.99 9.88 2.69
N PHE A 123 -2.28 8.83 2.26
CA PHE A 123 -0.96 8.51 2.79
C PHE A 123 0.03 9.69 2.67
N PRO A 124 0.13 10.41 1.53
CA PRO A 124 1.00 11.59 1.45
C PRO A 124 0.64 12.71 2.44
N GLU A 125 -0.64 12.91 2.74
CA GLU A 125 -1.09 13.90 3.74
C GLU A 125 -0.68 13.48 5.16
N ILE A 126 -0.93 12.22 5.51
CA ILE A 126 -0.53 11.64 6.81
C ILE A 126 1.00 11.73 6.99
N PHE A 127 1.75 11.36 5.94
CA PHE A 127 3.20 11.45 5.94
C PHE A 127 3.68 12.89 6.20
N GLN A 128 3.13 13.87 5.50
CA GLN A 128 3.48 15.28 5.68
C GLN A 128 3.20 15.79 7.08
N GLU A 129 2.08 15.41 7.68
CA GLU A 129 1.73 15.86 9.04
C GLU A 129 2.70 15.28 10.08
N ILE A 130 3.02 13.99 9.97
CA ILE A 130 4.03 13.35 10.83
C ILE A 130 5.39 14.03 10.69
N GLU A 131 5.81 14.39 9.48
CA GLU A 131 7.08 15.10 9.26
C GLU A 131 7.07 16.53 9.80
N LYS A 132 5.94 17.26 9.68
CA LYS A 132 5.82 18.63 10.21
C LYS A 132 5.90 18.68 11.73
N GLU A 133 5.36 17.69 12.43
CA GLU A 133 5.43 17.60 13.90
C GLU A 133 6.82 17.26 14.45
N LYS A 134 7.80 16.94 13.59
CA LYS A 134 9.20 16.68 14.02
C LYS A 134 10.02 17.96 14.19
N ILE A 135 9.48 19.12 13.79
CA ILE A 135 10.13 20.45 13.83
C ILE A 135 9.80 21.16 15.14
#